data_AF-A0A9D8HSJ0-F1
#
_entry.id   AF-A0A9D8HSJ0-F1
#
_cell.length_a   1.000
_cell.length_b   1.000
_cell.length_c   1.000
_cell.angle_alpha   90.00
_cell.angle_beta   90.00
_cell.angle_gamma   90.00
#
_symmetry.space_group_name_H-M   'P 1'
#
loop_
_entity.id
_entity.type
_entity.pdbx_description
1 polymer ?
#
loop_
_entity_poly.entity_id
_entity_poly.type
_entity_poly.pdbx_seq_one_letter_code
_entity_poly.pdbx_strand_id
1 'polypeptide(L)'
;MDKFLKEKKIGLSFLIAFFLFLVISLLSRNIFPQIYQISIFFVVLIFIFSQYFDFEYRLLIGFALFLLIICLFLLIFKLDTLAIYFANYVYGFLTLGIIGYFFDNLREKLKSKGTIRIYKKVFLAILVLFLFFSAFIIVGDFKSNPDYPVVIKENYNKFVYDVKDKYIRTFKKEIYYSGLDTVEAHGKKISRDIIINIDNPKADKVISKTSLLSGWAIETNSKYDSGIDRIEFFLNGKPGKGKYLGSISTPDYKINIETVRVIENLFMQFYNRKPTEKELSYWTINLELRILSFKNVALNIVNNKEFINKNLSNEDFIKVLYLGLLNREAEEDGLKNWSVGLSLGAVDRFEVIDRFLNSEEFKLKSDNYYNLVPLKQETLNILRKDAGNKYGEQFYLSGFNVDFDSTKLKNGNYKLYVYAHSPVFGWDYKEVNFFIEN
;
A
#
# COMPACT_ATOMS: atom_id res chain seq x y z
N MET A 1 -13.96 -60.30 18.03
CA MET A 1 -14.37 -60.29 16.61
C MET A 1 -15.41 -59.19 16.35
N ASP A 2 -16.45 -59.06 17.18
CA ASP A 2 -17.55 -58.09 16.95
C ASP A 2 -17.17 -56.61 16.99
N LYS A 3 -16.25 -56.19 17.87
CA LYS A 3 -15.80 -54.79 17.92
C LYS A 3 -15.06 -54.38 16.64
N PHE A 4 -14.19 -55.27 16.14
CA PHE A 4 -13.43 -55.07 14.91
C PHE A 4 -14.32 -55.06 13.65
N LEU A 5 -15.34 -55.93 13.61
CA LEU A 5 -16.33 -55.94 12.53
C LEU A 5 -17.23 -54.69 12.56
N LYS A 6 -17.54 -54.15 13.75
CA LYS A 6 -18.32 -52.93 13.93
C LYS A 6 -17.52 -51.68 13.51
N GLU A 7 -16.24 -51.61 13.86
CA GLU A 7 -15.32 -50.54 13.42
C GLU A 7 -15.12 -50.55 11.90
N LYS A 8 -14.94 -51.73 11.28
CA LYS A 8 -14.86 -51.84 9.81
C LYS A 8 -16.16 -51.48 9.09
N LYS A 9 -17.33 -51.83 9.64
CA LYS A 9 -18.64 -51.41 9.08
C LYS A 9 -18.82 -49.89 9.10
N ILE A 10 -18.41 -49.23 10.18
CA ILE A 10 -18.47 -47.77 10.30
C ILE A 10 -17.58 -47.11 9.23
N GLY A 11 -16.36 -47.60 9.03
CA GLY A 11 -15.46 -47.11 7.96
C GLY A 11 -16.05 -47.27 6.55
N LEU A 12 -16.70 -48.40 6.27
CA LEU A 12 -17.30 -48.67 4.95
C LEU A 12 -18.53 -47.80 4.66
N SER A 13 -19.44 -47.65 5.62
CA SER A 13 -20.61 -46.77 5.48
C SER A 13 -20.20 -45.31 5.27
N PHE A 14 -19.11 -44.90 5.90
CA PHE A 14 -18.56 -43.56 5.75
C PHE A 14 -17.91 -43.35 4.38
N LEU A 15 -17.24 -44.36 3.82
CA LEU A 15 -16.68 -44.35 2.46
C LEU A 15 -17.77 -44.24 1.39
N ILE A 16 -18.91 -44.88 1.60
CA ILE A 16 -20.07 -44.83 0.69
C ILE A 16 -20.72 -43.45 0.71
N ALA A 17 -20.91 -42.87 1.91
CA ALA A 17 -21.43 -41.50 2.04
C ALA A 17 -20.48 -40.46 1.40
N PHE A 18 -19.17 -40.67 1.54
CA PHE A 18 -18.13 -39.90 0.88
C PHE A 18 -18.23 -39.97 -0.66
N PHE A 19 -18.39 -41.17 -1.22
CA PHE A 19 -18.49 -41.36 -2.67
C PHE A 19 -19.75 -40.69 -3.23
N LEU A 20 -20.89 -40.83 -2.54
CA LEU A 20 -22.13 -40.14 -2.90
C LEU A 20 -21.99 -38.62 -2.88
N PHE A 21 -21.33 -38.06 -1.86
CA PHE A 21 -21.12 -36.62 -1.76
C PHE A 21 -20.17 -36.09 -2.84
N LEU A 22 -19.11 -36.85 -3.17
CA LEU A 22 -18.20 -36.53 -4.27
C LEU A 22 -18.92 -36.52 -5.62
N VAL A 23 -19.78 -37.52 -5.88
CA VAL A 23 -20.59 -37.61 -7.11
C VAL A 23 -21.57 -36.45 -7.20
N ILE A 24 -22.29 -36.12 -6.12
CA ILE A 24 -23.21 -34.97 -6.07
C ILE A 24 -22.45 -33.65 -6.28
N SER A 25 -21.25 -33.51 -5.71
CA SER A 25 -20.39 -32.34 -5.89
C SER A 25 -19.86 -32.22 -7.32
N LEU A 26 -19.61 -33.34 -8.00
CA LEU A 26 -19.19 -33.38 -9.41
C LEU A 26 -20.35 -32.99 -10.34
N LEU A 27 -21.56 -33.47 -10.05
CA LEU A 27 -22.76 -33.17 -10.85
C LEU A 27 -23.22 -31.71 -10.71
N SER A 28 -22.99 -31.08 -9.55
CA SER A 28 -23.38 -29.68 -9.28
C SER A 28 -22.37 -28.63 -9.76
N ARG A 29 -21.23 -29.05 -10.31
CA ARG A 29 -20.07 -28.19 -10.63
C ARG A 29 -20.39 -27.04 -11.59
N ASN A 30 -21.25 -27.27 -12.57
CA ASN A 30 -21.60 -26.25 -13.57
C ASN A 30 -22.65 -25.24 -13.07
N ILE A 31 -23.29 -25.51 -11.93
CA ILE A 31 -24.38 -24.71 -11.38
C ILE A 31 -23.87 -23.89 -10.17
N PHE A 32 -23.01 -24.46 -9.33
CA PHE A 32 -22.49 -23.81 -8.13
C PHE A 32 -20.99 -24.06 -7.92
N PRO A 33 -20.10 -23.33 -8.60
CA PRO A 33 -18.64 -23.53 -8.51
C PRO A 33 -18.06 -23.30 -7.11
N GLN A 34 -18.76 -22.56 -6.24
CA GLN A 34 -18.35 -22.32 -4.84
C GLN A 34 -18.57 -23.54 -3.93
N ILE A 35 -19.60 -24.37 -4.21
CA ILE A 35 -19.92 -25.57 -3.41
C ILE A 35 -18.83 -26.65 -3.57
N TYR A 36 -18.17 -26.69 -4.73
CA TYR A 36 -17.04 -27.55 -5.03
C TYR A 36 -15.81 -27.31 -4.11
N GLN A 37 -15.60 -26.09 -3.64
CA GLN A 37 -14.49 -25.79 -2.72
C GLN A 37 -14.87 -26.07 -1.26
N ILE A 38 -16.15 -25.90 -0.93
CA ILE A 38 -16.69 -26.26 0.39
C ILE A 38 -16.62 -27.78 0.59
N SER A 39 -16.84 -28.59 -0.45
CA SER A 39 -16.68 -30.04 -0.35
C SER A 39 -15.24 -30.47 -0.05
N ILE A 40 -14.22 -29.74 -0.53
CA ILE A 40 -12.80 -29.94 -0.16
C ILE A 40 -12.57 -29.63 1.33
N PHE A 41 -13.14 -28.52 1.83
CA PHE A 41 -13.06 -28.17 3.25
C PHE A 41 -13.70 -29.25 4.14
N PHE A 42 -14.86 -29.78 3.73
CA PHE A 42 -15.52 -30.87 4.45
C PHE A 42 -14.73 -32.19 4.38
N VAL A 43 -14.08 -32.53 3.26
CA VAL A 43 -13.21 -33.72 3.15
C VAL A 43 -12.02 -33.62 4.11
N VAL A 44 -11.40 -32.44 4.22
CA VAL A 44 -10.32 -32.17 5.16
C VAL A 44 -10.82 -32.21 6.61
N LEU A 45 -11.99 -31.64 6.90
CA LEU A 45 -12.59 -31.65 8.24
C LEU A 45 -12.95 -33.08 8.69
N ILE A 46 -13.52 -33.86 7.78
CA ILE A 46 -13.84 -35.28 7.95
C ILE A 46 -12.57 -36.11 8.16
N PHE A 47 -11.51 -35.81 7.41
CA PHE A 47 -10.18 -36.41 7.56
C PHE A 47 -9.55 -36.10 8.93
N ILE A 48 -9.69 -34.86 9.41
CA ILE A 48 -9.26 -34.46 10.75
C ILE A 48 -10.04 -35.21 11.83
N PHE A 49 -11.35 -35.41 11.64
CA PHE A 49 -12.18 -36.20 12.54
C PHE A 49 -11.83 -37.70 12.52
N SER A 50 -11.47 -38.27 11.36
CA SER A 50 -11.08 -39.69 11.27
C SER A 50 -9.71 -39.98 11.88
N GLN A 51 -8.78 -39.03 11.86
CA GLN A 51 -7.49 -39.12 12.57
C GLN A 51 -7.66 -39.21 14.10
N TYR A 52 -8.82 -38.81 14.64
CA TYR A 52 -9.13 -38.97 16.06
C TYR A 52 -9.56 -40.40 16.45
N PHE A 53 -9.85 -41.27 15.47
CA PHE A 53 -10.46 -42.60 15.65
C PHE A 53 -9.63 -43.80 15.11
N ASP A 54 -8.30 -43.71 15.02
CA ASP A 54 -7.38 -44.80 14.60
C ASP A 54 -7.67 -45.35 13.18
N PHE A 55 -7.43 -44.53 12.15
CA PHE A 55 -7.58 -44.93 10.74
C PHE A 55 -6.22 -45.05 10.00
N GLU A 56 -6.05 -46.07 9.17
CA GLU A 56 -4.76 -46.43 8.53
C GLU A 56 -4.41 -45.52 7.33
N TYR A 57 -3.25 -44.85 7.34
CA TYR A 57 -2.73 -44.03 6.22
C TYR A 57 -2.68 -44.78 4.87
N ARG A 58 -2.62 -46.12 4.93
CA ARG A 58 -2.64 -47.03 3.77
C ARG A 58 -3.89 -46.86 2.91
N LEU A 59 -5.02 -46.49 3.51
CA LEU A 59 -6.27 -46.24 2.78
C LEU A 59 -6.22 -44.96 1.94
N LEU A 60 -5.48 -43.92 2.38
CA LEU A 60 -5.28 -42.69 1.62
C LEU A 60 -4.41 -42.95 0.38
N ILE A 61 -3.34 -43.73 0.58
CA ILE A 61 -2.45 -44.14 -0.50
C ILE A 61 -3.23 -45.03 -1.49
N GLY A 62 -3.99 -46.00 -0.99
CA GLY A 62 -4.84 -46.86 -1.83
C GLY A 62 -5.88 -46.07 -2.62
N PHE A 63 -6.52 -45.07 -2.00
CA PHE A 63 -7.50 -44.21 -2.68
C PHE A 63 -6.84 -43.31 -3.73
N ALA A 64 -5.65 -42.77 -3.45
CA ALA A 64 -4.90 -42.00 -4.43
C ALA A 64 -4.51 -42.84 -5.65
N LEU A 65 -4.06 -44.09 -5.45
CA LEU A 65 -3.76 -45.03 -6.53
C LEU A 65 -5.00 -45.38 -7.35
N PHE A 66 -6.16 -45.53 -6.71
CA PHE A 66 -7.44 -45.75 -7.40
C PHE A 66 -7.84 -44.54 -8.26
N LEU A 67 -7.73 -43.32 -7.73
CA LEU A 67 -8.00 -42.10 -8.48
C LEU A 67 -7.00 -41.91 -9.64
N LEU A 68 -5.76 -42.36 -9.50
CA LEU A 68 -4.76 -42.35 -10.57
C LEU A 68 -5.20 -43.26 -11.75
N ILE A 69 -5.76 -44.44 -11.45
CA ILE A 69 -6.32 -45.34 -12.48
C ILE A 69 -7.51 -44.68 -13.19
N ILE A 70 -8.40 -44.02 -12.45
CA ILE A 70 -9.50 -43.24 -13.04
C ILE A 70 -8.96 -42.11 -13.91
N CYS A 71 -7.93 -41.40 -13.46
CA CYS A 71 -7.31 -40.32 -14.21
C CYS A 71 -6.77 -40.82 -15.57
N LEU A 72 -6.10 -41.97 -15.58
CA LEU A 72 -5.62 -42.62 -16.81
C LEU A 72 -6.78 -43.00 -17.74
N PHE A 73 -7.87 -43.52 -17.18
CA PHE A 73 -9.09 -43.83 -17.95
C PHE A 73 -9.70 -42.56 -18.56
N LEU A 74 -9.85 -41.47 -17.79
CA LEU A 74 -10.40 -40.20 -18.28
C LEU A 74 -9.58 -39.60 -19.43
N LEU A 75 -8.25 -39.73 -19.38
CA LEU A 75 -7.37 -39.29 -20.46
C LEU A 75 -7.58 -40.11 -21.75
N ILE A 76 -7.82 -41.42 -21.65
CA ILE A 76 -8.14 -42.28 -22.80
C ILE A 76 -9.42 -41.82 -23.50
N PHE A 77 -10.42 -41.36 -22.73
CA PHE A 77 -11.69 -40.85 -23.23
C PHE A 77 -11.66 -39.34 -23.57
N LYS A 78 -10.48 -38.70 -23.60
CA LYS A 78 -10.28 -37.27 -23.90
C LYS A 78 -11.04 -36.31 -22.98
N LEU A 79 -11.21 -36.69 -21.72
CA LEU A 79 -11.83 -35.85 -20.68
C LEU A 79 -10.77 -35.11 -19.87
N ASP A 80 -9.90 -34.34 -20.55
CA ASP A 80 -8.65 -33.78 -20.01
C ASP A 80 -8.88 -32.86 -18.81
N THR A 81 -9.91 -32.01 -18.89
CA THR A 81 -10.27 -31.11 -17.79
C THR A 81 -10.60 -31.91 -16.53
N LEU A 82 -11.40 -32.97 -16.66
CA LEU A 82 -11.79 -33.82 -15.53
C LEU A 82 -10.59 -34.60 -14.98
N ALA A 83 -9.71 -35.10 -15.86
CA ALA A 83 -8.48 -35.77 -15.47
C ALA A 83 -7.57 -34.88 -14.60
N ILE A 84 -7.41 -33.59 -14.94
CA ILE A 84 -6.64 -32.63 -14.14
C ILE A 84 -7.21 -32.48 -12.73
N TYR A 85 -8.53 -32.42 -12.57
CA TYR A 85 -9.14 -32.38 -11.23
C TYR A 85 -8.82 -33.63 -10.42
N PHE A 86 -8.96 -34.82 -11.03
CA PHE A 86 -8.62 -36.09 -10.38
C PHE A 86 -7.13 -36.16 -10.00
N ALA A 87 -6.23 -35.67 -10.85
CA ALA A 87 -4.79 -35.61 -10.57
C ALA A 87 -4.45 -34.73 -9.34
N ASN A 88 -5.13 -33.60 -9.18
CA ASN A 88 -4.97 -32.74 -8.00
C ASN A 88 -5.41 -33.46 -6.71
N TYR A 89 -6.47 -34.28 -6.77
CA TYR A 89 -6.86 -35.13 -5.64
C TYR A 89 -5.83 -36.21 -5.35
N VAL A 90 -5.27 -36.87 -6.37
CA VAL A 90 -4.20 -37.86 -6.22
C VAL A 90 -3.02 -37.27 -5.44
N TYR A 91 -2.58 -36.05 -5.82
CA TYR A 91 -1.49 -35.37 -5.13
C TYR A 91 -1.82 -35.08 -3.65
N GLY A 92 -3.03 -34.57 -3.37
CA GLY A 92 -3.47 -34.30 -2.01
C GLY A 92 -3.52 -35.55 -1.13
N PHE A 93 -4.13 -36.63 -1.61
CA PHE A 93 -4.24 -37.89 -0.87
C PHE A 93 -2.88 -38.59 -0.68
N LEU A 94 -1.99 -38.58 -1.69
CA LEU A 94 -0.62 -39.11 -1.54
C LEU A 94 0.16 -38.33 -0.49
N THR A 95 0.11 -37.00 -0.54
CA THR A 95 0.86 -36.16 0.40
C THR A 95 0.36 -36.36 1.83
N LEU A 96 -0.96 -36.37 2.04
CA LEU A 96 -1.55 -36.70 3.34
C LEU A 96 -1.25 -38.12 3.79
N GLY A 97 -1.20 -39.09 2.86
CA GLY A 97 -0.80 -40.47 3.12
C GLY A 97 0.64 -40.60 3.59
N ILE A 98 1.58 -39.91 2.95
CA ILE A 98 3.01 -39.89 3.34
C ILE A 98 3.19 -39.21 4.69
N ILE A 99 2.52 -38.07 4.91
CA ILE A 99 2.51 -37.38 6.19
C ILE A 99 1.96 -38.30 7.29
N GLY A 100 0.82 -38.95 7.03
CA GLY A 100 0.21 -39.94 7.91
C GLY A 100 1.15 -41.10 8.24
N TYR A 101 1.84 -41.67 7.24
CA TYR A 101 2.84 -42.73 7.43
C TYR A 101 4.00 -42.30 8.34
N PHE A 102 4.58 -41.14 8.09
CA PHE A 102 5.68 -40.60 8.89
C PHE A 102 5.24 -40.39 10.35
N PHE A 103 4.01 -39.92 10.53
CA PHE A 103 3.43 -39.69 11.84
C PHE A 103 3.03 -40.96 12.58
N ASP A 104 2.55 -42.00 11.91
CA ASP A 104 2.28 -43.29 12.54
C ASP A 104 3.59 -43.92 13.05
N ASN A 105 4.66 -43.85 12.25
CA ASN A 105 5.99 -44.28 12.66
C ASN A 105 6.55 -43.47 13.83
N LEU A 106 6.32 -42.14 13.86
CA LEU A 106 6.69 -41.30 14.99
C LEU A 106 5.85 -41.61 16.24
N ARG A 107 4.54 -41.84 16.08
CA ARG A 107 3.61 -42.19 17.16
C ARG A 107 4.04 -43.48 17.84
N GLU A 108 4.40 -44.51 17.07
CA GLU A 108 4.91 -45.76 17.63
C GLU A 108 6.20 -45.57 18.42
N LYS A 109 7.15 -44.77 17.91
CA LYS A 109 8.40 -44.45 18.62
C LYS A 109 8.21 -43.60 19.90
N LEU A 110 7.10 -42.84 19.98
CA LEU A 110 6.84 -41.89 21.07
C LEU A 110 5.78 -42.37 22.09
N LYS A 111 5.15 -43.53 21.88
CA LYS A 111 4.15 -44.13 22.80
C LYS A 111 4.67 -44.30 24.23
N SER A 112 5.97 -44.38 24.45
CA SER A 112 6.59 -44.65 25.77
C SER A 112 6.75 -43.45 26.72
N LYS A 113 6.44 -42.21 26.31
CA LYS A 113 6.82 -41.00 27.10
C LYS A 113 5.68 -40.05 27.53
N GLY A 114 4.41 -40.45 27.45
CA GLY A 114 3.29 -39.60 27.91
C GLY A 114 3.12 -38.27 27.14
N THR A 115 3.84 -38.08 26.04
CA THR A 115 3.97 -36.80 25.31
C THR A 115 2.90 -36.57 24.24
N ILE A 116 1.92 -37.48 24.14
CA ILE A 116 0.86 -37.51 23.12
C ILE A 116 0.07 -36.18 23.04
N ARG A 117 -0.10 -35.47 24.17
CA ARG A 117 -0.89 -34.23 24.22
C ARG A 117 -0.18 -33.02 23.61
N ILE A 118 1.14 -32.93 23.73
CA ILE A 118 1.96 -31.88 23.13
C ILE A 118 2.08 -32.12 21.61
N TYR A 119 2.27 -33.38 21.23
CA TYR A 119 2.29 -33.82 19.84
C TYR A 119 1.03 -33.42 19.07
N LYS A 120 -0.17 -33.63 19.63
CA LYS A 120 -1.44 -33.23 19.00
C LYS A 120 -1.52 -31.74 18.69
N LYS A 121 -0.94 -30.87 19.53
CA LYS A 121 -0.92 -29.42 19.31
C LYS A 121 0.05 -29.01 18.20
N VAL A 122 1.24 -29.61 18.17
CA VAL A 122 2.24 -29.36 17.12
C VAL A 122 1.76 -29.88 15.77
N PHE A 123 1.13 -31.05 15.74
CA PHE A 123 0.49 -31.61 14.55
C PHE A 123 -0.61 -30.68 14.01
N LEU A 124 -1.49 -30.17 14.87
CA LEU A 124 -2.54 -29.24 14.46
C LEU A 124 -1.96 -27.96 13.86
N ALA A 125 -0.88 -27.43 14.43
CA ALA A 125 -0.22 -26.23 13.92
C ALA A 125 0.42 -26.45 12.54
N ILE A 126 1.13 -27.57 12.35
CA ILE A 126 1.77 -27.92 11.06
C ILE A 126 0.71 -28.23 10.01
N LEU A 127 -0.37 -28.92 10.37
CA LEU A 127 -1.48 -29.23 9.48
C LEU A 127 -2.23 -27.96 9.05
N VAL A 128 -2.48 -27.03 9.98
CA VAL A 128 -3.08 -25.72 9.65
C VAL A 128 -2.17 -24.95 8.68
N LEU A 129 -0.86 -24.93 8.91
CA LEU A 129 0.11 -24.30 7.99
C LEU A 129 0.11 -24.99 6.61
N PHE A 130 0.03 -26.32 6.56
CA PHE A 130 -0.01 -27.07 5.32
C PHE A 130 -1.32 -26.87 4.56
N LEU A 131 -2.46 -26.85 5.24
CA LEU A 131 -3.77 -26.56 4.65
C LEU A 131 -3.85 -25.13 4.12
N PHE A 132 -3.20 -24.19 4.83
CA PHE A 132 -3.04 -22.82 4.35
C PHE A 132 -2.17 -22.76 3.08
N PHE A 133 -1.11 -23.57 3.03
CA PHE A 133 -0.20 -23.64 1.89
C PHE A 133 -0.81 -24.34 0.67
N SER A 134 -1.61 -25.40 0.87
CA SER A 134 -2.30 -26.09 -0.21
C SER A 134 -3.45 -25.26 -0.78
N ALA A 135 -4.19 -24.52 0.06
CA ALA A 135 -5.10 -23.48 -0.39
C ALA A 135 -4.38 -22.41 -1.22
N PHE A 136 -3.13 -22.09 -0.87
CA PHE A 136 -2.29 -21.15 -1.62
C PHE A 136 -1.88 -21.64 -3.01
N ILE A 137 -1.54 -22.93 -3.14
CA ILE A 137 -1.21 -23.56 -4.44
C ILE A 137 -2.46 -23.63 -5.31
N ILE A 138 -3.61 -23.98 -4.72
CA ILE A 138 -4.90 -23.99 -5.40
C ILE A 138 -5.21 -22.58 -5.93
N VAL A 139 -5.00 -21.52 -5.14
CA VAL A 139 -5.14 -20.11 -5.56
C VAL A 139 -4.13 -19.72 -6.67
N GLY A 140 -2.92 -20.30 -6.66
CA GLY A 140 -1.88 -20.06 -7.66
C GLY A 140 -2.23 -20.54 -9.07
N ASP A 141 -2.94 -21.67 -9.21
CA ASP A 141 -3.41 -22.19 -10.50
C ASP A 141 -4.52 -21.35 -11.13
N PHE A 142 -5.21 -20.47 -10.37
CA PHE A 142 -6.20 -19.52 -10.92
C PHE A 142 -5.58 -18.40 -11.76
N LYS A 143 -4.26 -18.24 -11.70
CA LYS A 143 -3.52 -17.19 -12.42
C LYS A 143 -3.58 -17.35 -13.95
N SER A 144 -3.87 -18.55 -14.45
CA SER A 144 -3.88 -18.89 -15.87
C SER A 144 -5.27 -18.80 -16.54
N ASN A 145 -6.34 -18.57 -15.76
CA ASN A 145 -7.71 -18.51 -16.31
C ASN A 145 -8.15 -17.04 -16.55
N PRO A 146 -8.40 -16.62 -17.80
CA PRO A 146 -8.73 -15.24 -18.15
C PRO A 146 -10.08 -14.73 -17.63
N ASP A 147 -11.02 -15.61 -17.23
CA ASP A 147 -12.38 -15.23 -16.82
C ASP A 147 -12.54 -14.95 -15.30
N TYR A 148 -11.44 -14.70 -14.57
CA TYR A 148 -11.47 -14.57 -13.10
C TYR A 148 -11.77 -13.14 -12.60
N PRO A 149 -12.53 -12.94 -11.50
CA PRO A 149 -12.87 -11.60 -11.01
C PRO A 149 -11.63 -10.79 -10.58
N VAL A 150 -11.45 -9.61 -11.18
CA VAL A 150 -10.32 -8.68 -10.97
C VAL A 150 -10.03 -8.42 -9.49
N VAL A 151 -11.08 -8.25 -8.68
CA VAL A 151 -10.99 -7.92 -7.23
C VAL A 151 -10.24 -8.98 -6.42
N ILE A 152 -10.40 -10.28 -6.75
CA ILE A 152 -9.75 -11.36 -5.99
C ILE A 152 -8.26 -11.43 -6.34
N LYS A 153 -7.91 -11.18 -7.61
CA LYS A 153 -6.52 -11.13 -8.10
C LYS A 153 -5.74 -9.97 -7.45
N GLU A 154 -6.36 -8.81 -7.31
CA GLU A 154 -5.78 -7.65 -6.63
C GLU A 154 -5.55 -7.92 -5.14
N ASN A 155 -6.55 -8.49 -4.45
CA ASN A 155 -6.43 -8.85 -3.03
C ASN A 155 -5.32 -9.90 -2.77
N TYR A 156 -5.16 -10.89 -3.65
CA TYR A 156 -4.07 -11.86 -3.57
C TYR A 156 -2.70 -11.21 -3.76
N ASN A 157 -2.54 -10.38 -4.80
CA ASN A 157 -1.28 -9.70 -5.07
C ASN A 157 -0.88 -8.79 -3.91
N LYS A 158 -1.85 -8.08 -3.34
CA LYS A 158 -1.65 -7.26 -2.14
C LYS A 158 -1.21 -8.11 -0.95
N PHE A 159 -1.88 -9.23 -0.67
CA PHE A 159 -1.49 -10.12 0.42
C PHE A 159 -0.07 -10.68 0.25
N VAL A 160 0.28 -11.17 -0.95
CA VAL A 160 1.63 -11.69 -1.24
C VAL A 160 2.67 -10.59 -1.06
N TYR A 161 2.38 -9.38 -1.53
CA TYR A 161 3.23 -8.22 -1.33
C TYR A 161 3.41 -7.92 0.16
N ASP A 162 2.33 -7.86 0.93
CA ASP A 162 2.34 -7.57 2.38
C ASP A 162 3.14 -8.63 3.17
N VAL A 163 2.98 -9.92 2.83
CA VAL A 163 3.75 -11.01 3.46
C VAL A 163 5.23 -10.91 3.11
N LYS A 164 5.54 -10.67 1.84
CA LYS A 164 6.93 -10.54 1.37
C LYS A 164 7.61 -9.32 2.00
N ASP A 165 6.93 -8.19 2.02
CA ASP A 165 7.38 -6.94 2.65
C ASP A 165 7.61 -7.15 4.16
N LYS A 166 6.65 -7.76 4.87
CA LYS A 166 6.80 -8.08 6.30
C LYS A 166 7.95 -9.03 6.58
N TYR A 167 8.14 -10.06 5.75
CA TYR A 167 9.27 -10.97 5.85
C TYR A 167 10.61 -10.23 5.65
N ILE A 168 10.71 -9.41 4.61
CA ILE A 168 11.94 -8.66 4.30
C ILE A 168 12.25 -7.65 5.42
N ARG A 169 11.26 -6.90 5.91
CA ARG A 169 11.39 -5.97 7.05
C ARG A 169 11.86 -6.66 8.33
N THR A 170 11.38 -7.88 8.57
CA THR A 170 11.66 -8.60 9.83
C THR A 170 13.01 -9.30 9.77
N PHE A 171 13.26 -10.06 8.71
CA PHE A 171 14.37 -11.01 8.62
C PHE A 171 15.51 -10.56 7.71
N LYS A 172 15.27 -9.63 6.77
CA LYS A 172 16.25 -9.13 5.81
C LYS A 172 16.39 -7.61 5.90
N LYS A 173 16.62 -7.10 7.11
CA LYS A 173 16.70 -5.66 7.40
C LYS A 173 17.72 -4.94 6.52
N GLU A 174 18.88 -5.52 6.26
CA GLU A 174 19.90 -4.89 5.40
C GLU A 174 19.40 -4.63 3.97
N ILE A 175 18.58 -5.56 3.45
CA ILE A 175 17.95 -5.41 2.13
C ILE A 175 16.78 -4.44 2.22
N TYR A 176 15.98 -4.50 3.29
CA TYR A 176 14.85 -3.59 3.46
C TYR A 176 15.29 -2.12 3.54
N TYR A 177 16.31 -1.81 4.34
CA TYR A 177 16.85 -0.44 4.51
C TYR A 177 17.95 -0.09 3.50
N SER A 178 17.93 -0.73 2.33
CA SER A 178 18.81 -0.38 1.22
C SER A 178 18.21 0.74 0.38
N GLY A 179 19.09 1.47 -0.29
CA GLY A 179 18.72 2.47 -1.28
C GLY A 179 19.26 2.10 -2.65
N LEU A 180 18.61 2.62 -3.69
CA LEU A 180 19.06 2.55 -5.07
C LEU A 180 19.84 3.82 -5.37
N ASP A 181 21.07 3.69 -5.89
CA ASP A 181 21.86 4.86 -6.26
C ASP A 181 21.32 5.55 -7.52
N THR A 182 20.70 4.78 -8.43
CA THR A 182 20.08 5.30 -9.65
C THR A 182 18.81 4.53 -10.01
N VAL A 183 17.84 5.22 -10.61
CA VAL A 183 16.67 4.61 -11.26
C VAL A 183 16.61 5.03 -12.72
N GLU A 184 16.02 4.19 -13.57
CA GLU A 184 15.78 4.53 -14.98
C GLU A 184 14.31 4.90 -15.18
N ALA A 185 14.06 6.12 -15.65
CA ALA A 185 12.73 6.63 -15.95
C ALA A 185 12.74 7.33 -17.31
N HIS A 186 11.82 6.93 -18.20
CA HIS A 186 11.72 7.48 -19.56
C HIS A 186 13.04 7.49 -20.35
N GLY A 187 13.85 6.42 -20.21
CA GLY A 187 15.15 6.29 -20.87
C GLY A 187 16.24 7.22 -20.33
N LYS A 188 16.00 7.89 -19.18
CA LYS A 188 16.99 8.69 -18.47
C LYS A 188 17.34 8.03 -17.14
N LYS A 189 18.63 8.02 -16.81
CA LYS A 189 19.11 7.66 -15.48
C LYS A 189 18.97 8.87 -14.57
N ILE A 190 18.25 8.68 -13.48
CA ILE A 190 18.08 9.66 -12.40
C ILE A 190 18.86 9.15 -11.21
N SER A 191 19.71 10.00 -10.64
CA SER A 191 20.53 9.65 -9.47
C SER A 191 19.76 9.96 -8.19
N ARG A 192 19.96 9.14 -7.16
CA ARG A 192 19.41 9.38 -5.83
C ARG A 192 19.97 10.68 -5.27
N ASP A 193 19.08 11.51 -4.77
CA ASP A 193 19.44 12.73 -4.05
C ASP A 193 18.47 12.94 -2.87
N ILE A 194 18.66 12.11 -1.83
CA ILE A 194 17.94 12.22 -0.57
C ILE A 194 18.78 13.07 0.39
N ILE A 195 18.22 14.17 0.87
CA ILE A 195 18.86 15.07 1.82
C ILE A 195 18.11 15.01 3.14
N ILE A 196 18.83 14.72 4.21
CA ILE A 196 18.29 14.64 5.57
C ILE A 196 18.98 15.71 6.42
N ASN A 197 18.20 16.43 7.20
CA ASN A 197 18.67 17.37 8.20
C ASN A 197 18.05 17.05 9.56
N ILE A 198 18.89 17.10 10.60
CA ILE A 198 18.49 16.84 11.99
C ILE A 198 18.73 18.14 12.75
N ASP A 199 17.66 18.78 13.22
CA ASP A 199 17.75 20.02 13.99
C ASP A 199 17.91 19.75 15.48
N ASN A 200 17.26 18.70 15.98
CA ASN A 200 17.39 18.27 17.36
C ASN A 200 17.43 16.73 17.46
N PRO A 201 18.42 16.16 18.18
CA PRO A 201 19.58 16.84 18.76
C PRO A 201 20.53 17.38 17.69
N LYS A 202 21.18 18.49 18.02
CA LYS A 202 22.41 18.88 17.33
C LYS A 202 23.57 18.02 17.83
N ALA A 203 24.63 17.95 17.02
CA ALA A 203 25.86 17.27 17.40
C ALA A 203 26.33 17.74 18.79
N ASP A 204 26.66 16.78 19.64
CA ASP A 204 27.24 16.98 20.96
C ASP A 204 26.36 17.74 21.97
N LYS A 205 25.06 17.88 21.67
CA LYS A 205 24.09 18.50 22.58
C LYS A 205 23.73 17.54 23.71
N VAL A 206 23.57 18.08 24.93
CA VAL A 206 23.02 17.35 26.08
C VAL A 206 21.48 17.39 26.03
N ILE A 207 20.87 16.22 26.15
CA ILE A 207 19.43 16.03 26.30
C ILE A 207 19.13 15.47 27.69
N SER A 208 18.12 16.04 28.34
CA SER A 208 17.55 15.54 29.60
C SER A 208 16.03 15.42 29.45
N LYS A 209 15.42 14.38 30.05
CA LYS A 209 13.95 14.20 30.09
C LYS A 209 13.33 14.05 28.69
N THR A 210 12.03 14.31 28.56
CA THR A 210 11.34 14.34 27.26
C THR A 210 11.86 15.50 26.42
N SER A 211 12.29 15.20 25.20
CA SER A 211 12.76 16.16 24.20
C SER A 211 12.19 15.82 22.83
N LEU A 212 12.15 16.80 21.92
CA LEU A 212 11.65 16.59 20.57
C LEU A 212 12.78 16.20 19.63
N LEU A 213 12.71 15.06 18.94
CA LEU A 213 13.56 14.83 17.77
C LEU A 213 12.91 15.52 16.59
N SER A 214 13.64 16.40 15.93
CA SER A 214 13.10 17.23 14.87
C SER A 214 14.09 17.41 13.73
N GLY A 215 13.57 17.61 12.53
CA GLY A 215 14.37 17.75 11.33
C GLY A 215 13.52 17.85 10.08
N TRP A 216 14.15 17.61 8.93
CA TRP A 216 13.49 17.48 7.64
C TRP A 216 14.21 16.50 6.73
N ALA A 217 13.47 15.93 5.78
CA ALA A 217 14.03 15.07 4.76
C ALA A 217 13.34 15.33 3.41
N ILE A 218 14.12 15.37 2.34
CA ILE A 218 13.63 15.54 0.97
C ILE A 218 14.34 14.60 0.01
N GLU A 219 13.67 14.28 -1.08
CA GLU A 219 14.21 13.69 -2.30
C GLU A 219 14.07 14.75 -3.40
N THR A 220 15.19 15.32 -3.84
CA THR A 220 15.19 16.57 -4.62
C THR A 220 14.63 16.42 -6.03
N ASN A 221 14.51 15.20 -6.56
CA ASN A 221 13.85 14.94 -7.84
C ASN A 221 12.32 14.93 -7.72
N SER A 222 11.74 14.97 -6.50
CA SER A 222 10.30 15.07 -6.33
C SER A 222 9.79 16.43 -6.79
N LYS A 223 8.74 16.39 -7.59
CA LYS A 223 8.12 17.56 -8.20
C LYS A 223 7.00 18.17 -7.35
N TYR A 224 6.36 17.37 -6.50
CA TYR A 224 5.07 17.73 -5.89
C TYR A 224 5.05 17.65 -4.37
N ASP A 225 6.04 17.02 -3.75
CA ASP A 225 6.10 16.82 -2.30
C ASP A 225 7.57 16.66 -1.84
N SER A 226 7.78 16.27 -0.59
CA SER A 226 9.11 15.96 -0.07
C SER A 226 9.79 14.79 -0.79
N GLY A 227 9.05 13.95 -1.51
CA GLY A 227 9.52 12.69 -2.08
C GLY A 227 9.87 11.62 -1.05
N ILE A 228 9.54 11.88 0.21
CA ILE A 228 9.72 10.99 1.36
C ILE A 228 8.34 10.56 1.84
N ASP A 229 8.11 9.28 2.07
CA ASP A 229 6.83 8.76 2.60
C ASP A 229 6.95 8.29 4.06
N ARG A 230 8.16 8.03 4.53
CA ARG A 230 8.43 7.54 5.88
C ARG A 230 9.78 7.98 6.42
N ILE A 231 9.81 8.23 7.73
CA ILE A 231 11.00 8.49 8.51
C ILE A 231 11.05 7.52 9.69
N GLU A 232 12.22 6.94 9.96
CA GLU A 232 12.43 5.98 11.05
C GLU A 232 13.66 6.33 11.88
N PHE A 233 13.56 6.04 13.19
CA PHE A 233 14.55 6.47 14.16
C PHE A 233 15.17 5.27 14.87
N PHE A 234 16.50 5.23 14.92
CA PHE A 234 17.26 4.19 15.63
C PHE A 234 18.33 4.81 16.52
N LEU A 235 18.58 4.16 17.66
CA LEU A 235 19.55 4.59 18.65
C LEU A 235 20.70 3.58 18.75
N ASN A 236 21.93 4.08 18.71
CA ASN A 236 23.17 3.33 18.87
C ASN A 236 23.34 2.16 17.90
N GLY A 237 22.86 2.33 16.66
CA GLY A 237 23.14 1.40 15.57
C GLY A 237 22.13 1.49 14.45
N LYS A 238 22.54 0.97 13.29
CA LYS A 238 21.68 0.79 12.12
C LYS A 238 20.57 -0.25 12.39
N PRO A 239 19.54 -0.33 11.55
CA PRO A 239 18.47 -1.31 11.68
C PRO A 239 18.98 -2.73 11.86
N GLY A 240 18.45 -3.44 12.87
CA GLY A 240 18.88 -4.78 13.24
C GLY A 240 19.94 -4.84 14.35
N LYS A 241 20.70 -3.76 14.56
CA LYS A 241 21.68 -3.63 15.66
C LYS A 241 21.26 -2.58 16.69
N GLY A 242 20.76 -1.43 16.23
CA GLY A 242 20.31 -0.35 17.10
C GLY A 242 18.92 -0.56 17.70
N LYS A 243 18.62 0.20 18.74
CA LYS A 243 17.28 0.25 19.36
C LYS A 243 16.35 1.08 18.48
N TYR A 244 15.28 0.47 17.98
CA TYR A 244 14.23 1.19 17.25
C TYR A 244 13.47 2.13 18.20
N LEU A 245 13.30 3.38 17.79
CA LEU A 245 12.59 4.40 18.56
C LEU A 245 11.18 4.67 18.01
N GLY A 246 10.94 4.40 16.73
CA GLY A 246 9.64 4.61 16.10
C GLY A 246 9.76 5.06 14.65
N SER A 247 8.59 5.28 14.04
CA SER A 247 8.42 5.76 12.67
C SER A 247 7.43 6.90 12.62
N ILE A 248 7.65 7.82 11.69
CA ILE A 248 6.67 8.81 11.26
C ILE A 248 6.41 8.56 9.78
N SER A 249 5.16 8.30 9.42
CA SER A 249 4.74 8.49 8.02
C SER A 249 4.63 9.99 7.78
N THR A 250 4.95 10.46 6.57
CA THR A 250 4.68 11.87 6.27
C THR A 250 3.24 12.22 6.62
N PRO A 251 3.03 13.38 7.25
CA PRO A 251 1.74 13.72 7.82
C PRO A 251 0.67 13.66 6.73
N ASP A 252 -0.38 12.90 7.01
CA ASP A 252 -1.58 12.86 6.18
C ASP A 252 -2.28 14.22 6.31
N TYR A 253 -1.82 15.17 5.49
CA TYR A 253 -2.33 16.52 5.48
C TYR A 253 -3.77 16.48 4.98
N LYS A 254 -4.73 16.58 5.90
CA LYS A 254 -6.15 16.60 5.56
C LYS A 254 -6.49 17.93 4.88
N ILE A 255 -6.51 17.89 3.56
CA ILE A 255 -6.86 19.00 2.67
C ILE A 255 -8.30 19.46 2.95
N ASN A 256 -8.53 20.78 2.96
CA ASN A 256 -9.84 21.39 3.08
C ASN A 256 -10.64 21.27 1.76
N ILE A 257 -11.90 20.86 1.87
CA ILE A 257 -12.78 20.66 0.70
C ILE A 257 -12.99 21.95 -0.11
N GLU A 258 -12.99 23.13 0.53
CA GLU A 258 -13.10 24.41 -0.16
C GLU A 258 -11.87 24.70 -1.02
N THR A 259 -10.68 24.36 -0.52
CA THR A 259 -9.44 24.45 -1.31
C THR A 259 -9.47 23.48 -2.48
N VAL A 260 -9.94 22.24 -2.27
CA VAL A 260 -10.11 21.27 -3.37
C VAL A 260 -11.00 21.86 -4.46
N ARG A 261 -12.14 22.44 -4.09
CA ARG A 261 -13.08 23.05 -5.03
C ARG A 261 -12.44 24.21 -5.80
N VAL A 262 -11.68 25.08 -5.13
CA VAL A 262 -10.95 26.18 -5.77
C VAL A 262 -9.94 25.66 -6.79
N ILE A 263 -9.09 24.70 -6.39
CA ILE A 263 -8.06 24.15 -7.28
C ILE A 263 -8.67 23.38 -8.44
N GLU A 264 -9.70 22.56 -8.19
CA GLU A 264 -10.42 21.86 -9.25
C GLU A 264 -11.07 22.83 -10.24
N ASN A 265 -11.66 23.94 -9.76
CA ASN A 265 -12.22 24.96 -10.67
C ASN A 265 -11.13 25.56 -11.55
N LEU A 266 -10.00 25.99 -10.98
CA LEU A 266 -8.88 26.53 -11.77
C LEU A 266 -8.41 25.53 -12.84
N PHE A 267 -8.25 24.26 -12.48
CA PHE A 267 -7.84 23.20 -13.42
C PHE A 267 -8.89 22.93 -14.51
N MET A 268 -10.17 22.89 -14.14
CA MET A 268 -11.26 22.70 -15.11
C MET A 268 -11.32 23.86 -16.09
N GLN A 269 -11.23 25.10 -15.63
CA GLN A 269 -11.31 26.27 -16.50
C GLN A 269 -10.07 26.42 -17.40
N PHE A 270 -8.87 26.27 -16.85
CA PHE A 270 -7.64 26.55 -17.60
C PHE A 270 -7.10 25.34 -18.36
N TYR A 271 -7.28 24.11 -17.85
CA TYR A 271 -6.81 22.88 -18.50
C TYR A 271 -7.91 22.00 -19.09
N ASN A 272 -9.19 22.26 -18.79
CA ASN A 272 -10.30 21.38 -19.20
C ASN A 272 -10.13 19.93 -18.70
N ARG A 273 -9.59 19.77 -17.48
CA ARG A 273 -9.44 18.49 -16.79
C ARG A 273 -9.38 18.71 -15.28
N LYS A 274 -9.58 17.65 -14.52
CA LYS A 274 -9.24 17.65 -13.08
C LYS A 274 -7.72 17.55 -12.88
N PRO A 275 -7.19 18.07 -11.75
CA PRO A 275 -5.81 17.80 -11.35
C PRO A 275 -5.64 16.30 -11.06
N THR A 276 -4.43 15.78 -11.29
CA THR A 276 -4.02 14.49 -10.72
C THR A 276 -3.94 14.59 -9.19
N GLU A 277 -3.94 13.47 -8.48
CA GLU A 277 -3.86 13.45 -7.01
C GLU A 277 -2.64 14.21 -6.47
N LYS A 278 -1.48 14.05 -7.11
CA LYS A 278 -0.25 14.76 -6.75
C LYS A 278 -0.31 16.27 -7.04
N GLU A 279 -0.89 16.67 -8.17
CA GLU A 279 -1.10 18.09 -8.49
C GLU A 279 -2.07 18.73 -7.49
N LEU A 280 -3.18 18.05 -7.19
CA LEU A 280 -4.17 18.54 -6.23
C LEU A 280 -3.54 18.71 -4.84
N SER A 281 -2.82 17.70 -4.37
CA SER A 281 -2.10 17.77 -3.09
C SER A 281 -1.11 18.93 -3.06
N TYR A 282 -0.26 19.06 -4.08
CA TYR A 282 0.72 20.15 -4.18
C TYR A 282 0.07 21.54 -4.11
N TRP A 283 -0.93 21.81 -4.97
CA TRP A 283 -1.56 23.13 -5.04
C TRP A 283 -2.35 23.47 -3.78
N THR A 284 -3.06 22.48 -3.22
CA THR A 284 -3.86 22.69 -2.01
C THR A 284 -2.97 22.95 -0.79
N ILE A 285 -1.90 22.19 -0.61
CA ILE A 285 -0.90 22.42 0.45
C ILE A 285 -0.30 23.82 0.36
N ASN A 286 0.15 24.21 -0.84
CA ASN A 286 0.80 25.52 -1.03
C ASN A 286 -0.15 26.68 -0.75
N LEU A 287 -1.43 26.53 -1.11
CA LEU A 287 -2.46 27.55 -0.86
C LEU A 287 -2.87 27.61 0.62
N GLU A 288 -3.21 26.47 1.21
CA GLU A 288 -3.71 26.41 2.59
C GLU A 288 -2.68 26.89 3.59
N LEU A 289 -1.40 26.52 3.38
CA LEU A 289 -0.30 26.89 4.27
C LEU A 289 0.28 28.27 4.00
N ARG A 290 -0.29 28.99 3.03
CA ARG A 290 0.13 30.35 2.65
C ARG A 290 1.62 30.38 2.26
N ILE A 291 2.10 29.26 1.72
CA ILE A 291 3.40 29.19 1.05
C ILE A 291 3.32 30.04 -0.21
N LEU A 292 2.24 29.84 -0.98
CA LEU A 292 1.84 30.69 -2.07
C LEU A 292 0.57 31.45 -1.71
N SER A 293 0.51 32.72 -2.12
CA SER A 293 -0.75 33.47 -2.08
C SER A 293 -1.74 32.86 -3.09
N PHE A 294 -3.03 33.06 -2.87
CA PHE A 294 -4.04 32.65 -3.86
C PHE A 294 -3.77 33.30 -5.23
N LYS A 295 -3.36 34.56 -5.26
CA LYS A 295 -2.90 35.21 -6.49
C LYS A 295 -1.79 34.42 -7.19
N ASN A 296 -0.76 33.99 -6.47
CA ASN A 296 0.35 33.24 -7.06
C ASN A 296 -0.06 31.83 -7.51
N VAL A 297 -0.94 31.15 -6.77
CA VAL A 297 -1.48 29.85 -7.18
C VAL A 297 -2.30 29.99 -8.47
N ALA A 298 -3.21 30.95 -8.52
CA ALA A 298 -4.02 31.24 -9.70
C ALA A 298 -3.14 31.64 -10.89
N LEU A 299 -2.14 32.51 -10.67
CA LEU A 299 -1.18 32.94 -11.68
C LEU A 299 -0.39 31.76 -12.25
N ASN A 300 0.13 30.86 -11.41
CA ASN A 300 0.90 29.70 -11.86
C ASN A 300 0.06 28.70 -12.65
N ILE A 301 -1.23 28.55 -12.31
CA ILE A 301 -2.14 27.67 -13.05
C ILE A 301 -2.57 28.30 -14.38
N VAL A 302 -2.90 29.60 -14.41
CA VAL A 302 -3.32 30.28 -15.64
C VAL A 302 -2.17 30.53 -16.61
N ASN A 303 -0.96 30.86 -16.13
CA ASN A 303 0.18 31.17 -16.99
C ASN A 303 0.89 29.95 -17.59
N ASN A 304 0.33 28.76 -17.43
CA ASN A 304 0.89 27.60 -18.10
C ASN A 304 0.72 27.74 -19.62
N LYS A 305 1.81 27.44 -20.35
CA LYS A 305 1.87 27.41 -21.81
C LYS A 305 0.68 26.70 -22.43
N GLU A 306 0.13 25.67 -21.79
CA GLU A 306 -1.05 24.95 -22.28
C GLU A 306 -2.31 25.83 -22.39
N PHE A 307 -2.56 26.74 -21.44
CA PHE A 307 -3.73 27.65 -21.53
C PHE A 307 -3.48 28.79 -22.51
N ILE A 308 -2.31 29.42 -22.45
CA ILE A 308 -1.98 30.57 -23.31
C ILE A 308 -1.92 30.16 -24.79
N ASN A 309 -1.45 28.94 -25.07
CA ASN A 309 -1.37 28.41 -26.43
C ASN A 309 -2.70 27.81 -26.93
N LYS A 310 -3.77 27.78 -26.11
CA LYS A 310 -5.09 27.47 -26.62
C LYS A 310 -5.52 28.60 -27.54
N ASN A 311 -5.86 28.24 -28.78
CA ASN A 311 -6.39 29.15 -29.78
C ASN A 311 -7.87 29.51 -29.48
N LEU A 312 -8.15 29.94 -28.25
CA LEU A 312 -9.44 30.43 -27.84
C LEU A 312 -9.78 31.71 -28.60
N SER A 313 -11.06 31.93 -28.88
CA SER A 313 -11.52 33.26 -29.26
C SER A 313 -11.27 34.26 -28.11
N ASN A 314 -11.21 35.55 -28.41
CA ASN A 314 -11.09 36.57 -27.36
C ASN A 314 -12.25 36.48 -26.36
N GLU A 315 -13.46 36.20 -26.85
CA GLU A 315 -14.65 36.05 -26.01
C GLU A 315 -14.54 34.84 -25.07
N ASP A 316 -14.16 33.66 -25.58
CA ASP A 316 -13.99 32.45 -24.77
C ASP A 316 -12.87 32.60 -23.75
N PHE A 317 -11.76 33.25 -24.15
CA PHE A 317 -10.66 33.56 -23.24
C PHE A 317 -11.15 34.37 -22.02
N ILE A 318 -11.96 35.40 -22.25
CA ILE A 318 -12.52 36.21 -21.17
C ILE A 318 -13.51 35.41 -20.32
N LYS A 319 -14.42 34.64 -20.93
CA LYS A 319 -15.37 33.79 -20.20
C LYS A 319 -14.65 32.83 -19.25
N VAL A 320 -13.58 32.19 -19.71
CA VAL A 320 -12.76 31.27 -18.90
C VAL A 320 -12.09 32.00 -17.73
N LEU A 321 -11.65 33.25 -17.89
CA LEU A 321 -11.08 34.04 -16.79
C LEU A 321 -12.11 34.40 -15.72
N TYR A 322 -13.31 34.84 -16.10
CA TYR A 322 -14.39 35.10 -15.13
C TYR A 322 -14.76 33.84 -14.34
N LEU A 323 -14.92 32.70 -15.02
CA LEU A 323 -15.25 31.43 -14.38
C LEU A 323 -14.11 30.92 -13.50
N GLY A 324 -12.86 31.01 -13.96
CA GLY A 324 -11.69 30.48 -13.26
C GLY A 324 -11.27 31.32 -12.06
N LEU A 325 -11.14 32.63 -12.25
CA LEU A 325 -10.55 33.53 -11.25
C LEU A 325 -11.61 34.14 -10.32
N LEU A 326 -12.83 34.37 -10.81
CA LEU A 326 -13.89 35.05 -10.06
C LEU A 326 -15.06 34.11 -9.67
N ASN A 327 -15.09 32.91 -10.25
CA ASN A 327 -16.12 31.89 -10.01
C ASN A 327 -17.54 32.42 -10.30
N ARG A 328 -17.70 33.08 -11.45
CA ARG A 328 -18.98 33.56 -11.99
C ARG A 328 -18.91 33.75 -13.51
N GLU A 329 -20.04 33.90 -14.16
CA GLU A 329 -20.09 34.26 -15.58
C GLU A 329 -19.75 35.74 -15.79
N ALA A 330 -19.26 36.06 -16.99
CA ALA A 330 -18.99 37.41 -17.42
C ALA A 330 -20.30 38.15 -17.69
N GLU A 331 -20.42 39.37 -17.20
CA GLU A 331 -21.47 40.30 -17.62
C GLU A 331 -21.27 40.74 -19.08
N GLU A 332 -22.38 41.04 -19.78
CA GLU A 332 -22.37 41.35 -21.22
C GLU A 332 -21.44 42.53 -21.57
N ASP A 333 -21.52 43.62 -20.80
CA ASP A 333 -20.68 44.81 -21.00
C ASP A 333 -19.20 44.53 -20.73
N GLY A 334 -18.88 43.81 -19.66
CA GLY A 334 -17.52 43.42 -19.31
C GLY A 334 -16.89 42.53 -20.38
N LEU A 335 -17.63 41.50 -20.82
CA LEU A 335 -17.22 40.60 -21.89
C LEU A 335 -16.93 41.35 -23.19
N LYS A 336 -17.83 42.25 -23.59
CA LYS A 336 -17.68 43.08 -24.79
C LYS A 336 -16.46 43.99 -24.69
N ASN A 337 -16.30 44.71 -23.58
CA ASN A 337 -15.19 45.66 -23.38
C ASN A 337 -13.83 44.96 -23.47
N TRP A 338 -13.65 43.83 -22.77
CA TRP A 338 -12.41 43.07 -22.83
C TRP A 338 -12.15 42.49 -24.22
N SER A 339 -13.18 41.93 -24.87
CA SER A 339 -13.05 41.29 -26.18
C SER A 339 -12.68 42.29 -27.27
N VAL A 340 -13.23 43.51 -27.22
CA VAL A 340 -12.85 44.60 -28.13
C VAL A 340 -11.42 45.07 -27.85
N GLY A 341 -11.03 45.22 -26.58
CA GLY A 341 -9.67 45.60 -26.21
C GLY A 341 -8.61 44.64 -26.74
N LEU A 342 -8.85 43.32 -26.63
CA LEU A 342 -7.98 42.29 -27.20
C LEU A 342 -7.97 42.31 -28.74
N SER A 343 -9.13 42.52 -29.37
CA SER A 343 -9.25 42.55 -30.84
C SER A 343 -8.54 43.75 -31.47
N LEU A 344 -8.52 44.88 -30.77
CA LEU A 344 -7.83 46.10 -31.20
C LEU A 344 -6.35 46.14 -30.79
N GLY A 345 -5.86 45.16 -30.01
CA GLY A 345 -4.51 45.15 -29.46
C GLY A 345 -4.24 46.25 -28.42
N ALA A 346 -5.30 46.81 -27.83
CA ALA A 346 -5.19 47.82 -26.77
C ALA A 346 -4.71 47.24 -25.43
N VAL A 347 -4.95 45.94 -25.23
CA VAL A 347 -4.41 45.11 -24.14
C VAL A 347 -4.05 43.75 -24.73
N ASP A 348 -3.07 43.07 -24.14
CA ASP A 348 -2.78 41.67 -24.46
C ASP A 348 -3.38 40.72 -23.42
N ARG A 349 -3.33 39.41 -23.70
CA ARG A 349 -3.89 38.38 -22.81
C ARG A 349 -3.22 38.33 -21.44
N PHE A 350 -1.92 38.61 -21.36
CA PHE A 350 -1.20 38.65 -20.09
C PHE A 350 -1.64 39.83 -19.24
N GLU A 351 -1.79 41.01 -19.87
CA GLU A 351 -2.30 42.20 -19.20
C GLU A 351 -3.72 41.99 -18.68
N VAL A 352 -4.60 41.34 -19.46
CA VAL A 352 -5.95 41.01 -19.00
C VAL A 352 -5.90 40.08 -17.77
N ILE A 353 -5.08 39.03 -17.80
CA ILE A 353 -4.91 38.13 -16.64
C ILE A 353 -4.45 38.93 -15.41
N ASP A 354 -3.45 39.79 -15.57
CA ASP A 354 -2.94 40.60 -14.47
C ASP A 354 -4.02 41.55 -13.92
N ARG A 355 -4.82 42.19 -14.77
CA ARG A 355 -5.93 43.05 -14.34
C ARG A 355 -7.00 42.28 -13.55
N PHE A 356 -7.34 41.05 -13.95
CA PHE A 356 -8.24 40.19 -13.17
C PHE A 356 -7.65 39.86 -11.81
N LEU A 357 -6.39 39.41 -11.75
CA LEU A 357 -5.70 39.02 -10.52
C LEU A 357 -5.43 40.19 -9.56
N ASN A 358 -5.47 41.43 -10.05
CA ASN A 358 -5.34 42.65 -9.24
C ASN A 358 -6.67 43.35 -8.95
N SER A 359 -7.78 42.85 -9.49
CA SER A 359 -9.12 43.42 -9.27
C SER A 359 -9.54 43.36 -7.81
N GLU A 360 -10.39 44.31 -7.40
CA GLU A 360 -11.00 44.31 -6.06
C GLU A 360 -11.83 43.04 -5.83
N GLU A 361 -12.53 42.57 -6.87
CA GLU A 361 -13.32 41.35 -6.80
C GLU A 361 -12.45 40.11 -6.50
N PHE A 362 -11.31 39.96 -7.19
CA PHE A 362 -10.39 38.85 -6.91
C PHE A 362 -9.83 38.92 -5.48
N LYS A 363 -9.50 40.11 -4.99
CA LYS A 363 -9.06 40.31 -3.60
C LYS A 363 -10.12 39.87 -2.61
N LEU A 364 -11.38 40.28 -2.80
CA LEU A 364 -12.52 39.85 -1.96
C LEU A 364 -12.71 38.32 -1.98
N LYS A 365 -12.58 37.67 -3.15
CA LYS A 365 -12.62 36.19 -3.24
C LYS A 365 -11.47 35.55 -2.45
N SER A 366 -10.28 36.11 -2.56
CA SER A 366 -9.10 35.65 -1.83
C SER A 366 -9.27 35.76 -0.31
N ASP A 367 -9.77 36.90 0.17
CA ASP A 367 -9.99 37.14 1.60
C ASP A 367 -11.09 36.22 2.14
N ASN A 368 -12.19 36.04 1.40
CA ASN A 368 -13.25 35.11 1.75
C ASN A 368 -12.74 33.67 1.85
N TYR A 369 -11.88 33.24 0.93
CA TYR A 369 -11.24 31.93 1.00
C TYR A 369 -10.42 31.77 2.29
N TYR A 370 -9.55 32.72 2.63
CA TYR A 370 -8.71 32.62 3.82
C TYR A 370 -9.49 32.69 5.14
N ASN A 371 -10.66 33.33 5.15
CA ASN A 371 -11.57 33.31 6.28
C ASN A 371 -12.22 31.92 6.50
N LEU A 372 -12.51 31.19 5.40
CA LEU A 372 -13.07 29.83 5.45
C LEU A 372 -12.00 28.77 5.78
N VAL A 373 -10.74 29.03 5.45
CA VAL A 373 -9.63 28.07 5.62
C VAL A 373 -8.54 28.65 6.53
N PRO A 374 -8.75 28.61 7.86
CA PRO A 374 -7.75 29.08 8.81
C PRO A 374 -6.55 28.14 8.90
N LEU A 375 -5.37 28.71 9.13
CA LEU A 375 -4.11 28.00 9.36
C LEU A 375 -4.21 27.17 10.64
N LYS A 376 -3.88 25.87 10.56
CA LYS A 376 -3.78 25.00 11.73
C LYS A 376 -2.37 25.06 12.32
N GLN A 377 -2.27 25.23 13.64
CA GLN A 377 -0.98 25.32 14.33
C GLN A 377 -0.12 24.07 14.18
N GLU A 378 -0.73 22.88 14.17
CA GLU A 378 -0.02 21.61 14.03
C GLU A 378 0.76 21.52 12.71
N THR A 379 0.20 22.06 11.62
CA THR A 379 0.88 22.06 10.32
C THR A 379 2.04 23.03 10.27
N LEU A 380 1.97 24.13 11.03
CA LEU A 380 3.10 25.07 11.15
C LEU A 380 4.30 24.43 11.85
N ASN A 381 4.09 23.46 12.73
CA ASN A 381 5.17 22.83 13.49
C ASN A 381 6.13 22.00 12.61
N ILE A 382 5.64 21.52 11.47
CA ILE A 382 6.39 20.69 10.51
C ILE A 382 6.73 21.44 9.23
N LEU A 383 6.35 22.72 9.13
CA LEU A 383 6.64 23.57 7.98
C LEU A 383 8.12 23.99 7.98
N ARG A 384 8.82 23.76 6.86
CA ARG A 384 10.26 23.93 6.70
C ARG A 384 10.58 24.98 5.67
N LYS A 385 10.54 26.25 6.11
CA LYS A 385 10.88 27.37 5.23
C LYS A 385 12.34 27.35 4.78
N ASP A 386 13.21 26.83 5.62
CA ASP A 386 14.62 26.61 5.30
C ASP A 386 14.81 25.60 4.16
N ALA A 387 14.09 24.48 4.17
CA ALA A 387 14.13 23.51 3.09
C ALA A 387 13.46 24.06 1.81
N GLY A 388 12.26 24.63 1.95
CA GLY A 388 11.49 25.17 0.82
C GLY A 388 12.22 26.28 0.06
N ASN A 389 12.76 27.27 0.78
CA ASN A 389 13.52 28.37 0.17
C ASN A 389 14.80 27.89 -0.54
N LYS A 390 15.43 26.83 -0.05
CA LYS A 390 16.71 26.35 -0.58
C LYS A 390 16.55 25.39 -1.76
N TYR A 391 15.55 24.52 -1.71
CA TYR A 391 15.42 23.41 -2.66
C TYR A 391 14.18 23.52 -3.55
N GLY A 392 13.20 24.35 -3.20
CA GLY A 392 11.96 24.51 -3.97
C GLY A 392 10.70 24.44 -3.09
N GLU A 393 9.64 25.11 -3.54
CA GLU A 393 8.41 25.29 -2.76
C GLU A 393 7.67 23.98 -2.47
N GLN A 394 7.89 22.93 -3.26
CA GLN A 394 7.35 21.60 -2.95
C GLN A 394 7.90 21.00 -1.64
N PHE A 395 9.03 21.51 -1.15
CA PHE A 395 9.73 20.98 0.02
C PHE A 395 9.39 21.67 1.35
N TYR A 396 8.45 22.63 1.36
CA TYR A 396 8.04 23.27 2.62
C TYR A 396 7.39 22.28 3.61
N LEU A 397 6.73 21.22 3.15
CA LEU A 397 6.20 20.15 4.02
C LEU A 397 7.13 18.93 4.10
N SER A 398 8.39 19.17 4.44
CA SER A 398 9.41 18.11 4.62
C SER A 398 9.76 17.82 6.07
N GLY A 399 9.17 18.56 7.02
CA GLY A 399 9.54 18.51 8.42
C GLY A 399 8.96 17.31 9.16
N PHE A 400 9.67 16.89 10.21
CA PHE A 400 9.23 15.85 11.13
C PHE A 400 9.54 16.23 12.57
N ASN A 401 8.70 15.77 13.48
CA ASN A 401 8.78 15.99 14.92
C ASN A 401 8.29 14.74 15.66
N VAL A 402 9.11 14.16 16.54
CA VAL A 402 8.73 13.02 17.40
C VAL A 402 9.18 13.23 18.82
N ASP A 403 8.30 12.95 19.78
CA ASP A 403 8.67 12.97 21.19
C ASP A 403 9.64 11.83 21.53
N PHE A 404 10.71 12.18 22.22
CA PHE A 404 11.74 11.27 22.68
C PHE A 404 11.92 11.38 24.18
N ASP A 405 11.52 10.32 24.88
CA ASP A 405 11.69 10.17 26.32
C ASP A 405 13.06 9.53 26.62
N SER A 406 14.01 10.35 27.07
CA SER A 406 15.33 9.86 27.48
C SER A 406 15.36 9.28 28.89
N THR A 407 14.31 9.42 29.70
CA THR A 407 14.36 9.11 31.15
C THR A 407 14.67 7.65 31.47
N LYS A 408 14.39 6.75 30.52
CA LYS A 408 14.66 5.30 30.64
C LYS A 408 16.03 4.89 30.11
N LEU A 409 16.85 5.86 29.67
CA LEU A 409 18.19 5.65 29.15
C LEU A 409 19.22 6.02 30.22
N LYS A 410 20.40 5.38 30.17
CA LYS A 410 21.49 5.69 31.10
C LYS A 410 22.16 6.99 30.64
N ASN A 411 22.80 7.70 31.57
CA ASN A 411 23.61 8.85 31.21
C ASN A 411 24.82 8.41 30.36
N GLY A 412 25.16 9.19 29.33
CA GLY A 412 26.30 8.92 28.46
C GLY A 412 26.07 9.28 26.99
N ASN A 413 26.95 8.75 26.14
CA ASN A 413 27.00 9.09 24.72
C ASN A 413 26.05 8.23 23.91
N TYR A 414 25.28 8.86 23.04
CA TYR A 414 24.36 8.21 22.13
C TYR A 414 24.54 8.70 20.71
N LYS A 415 24.20 7.84 19.75
CA LYS A 415 24.16 8.16 18.33
C LYS A 415 22.75 7.89 17.81
N LEU A 416 22.09 8.93 17.32
CA LEU A 416 20.80 8.84 16.65
C LEU A 416 21.02 8.61 15.17
N TYR A 417 20.27 7.68 14.59
CA TYR A 417 20.14 7.44 13.16
C TYR A 417 18.73 7.83 12.74
N VAL A 418 18.62 8.74 11.77
CA VAL A 418 17.36 9.14 11.13
C VAL A 418 17.37 8.64 9.70
N TYR A 419 16.51 7.67 9.44
CA TYR A 419 16.31 7.07 8.12
C TYR A 419 15.14 7.74 7.42
N ALA A 420 15.27 8.08 6.15
CA ALA A 420 14.20 8.58 5.29
C ALA A 420 14.01 7.63 4.11
N HIS A 421 12.75 7.28 3.83
CA HIS A 421 12.39 6.42 2.70
C HIS A 421 11.81 7.25 1.57
N SER A 422 12.37 7.09 0.38
CA SER A 422 11.77 7.49 -0.87
C SER A 422 11.12 6.27 -1.54
N PRO A 423 9.86 6.36 -1.99
CA PRO A 423 9.24 5.32 -2.81
C PRO A 423 10.00 5.02 -4.10
N VAL A 424 10.86 5.96 -4.56
CA VAL A 424 11.64 5.85 -5.80
C VAL A 424 13.02 5.25 -5.53
N PHE A 425 13.72 5.78 -4.53
CA PHE A 425 15.13 5.44 -4.28
C PHE A 425 15.36 4.54 -3.07
N GLY A 426 14.32 4.12 -2.36
CA GLY A 426 14.47 3.35 -1.13
C GLY A 426 14.98 4.22 0.01
N TRP A 427 15.82 3.66 0.88
CA TRP A 427 16.25 4.31 2.11
C TRP A 427 17.57 5.07 1.98
N ASP A 428 17.65 6.19 2.70
CA ASP A 428 18.90 6.83 3.09
C ASP A 428 18.85 7.24 4.56
N TYR A 429 19.98 7.61 5.15
CA TYR A 429 20.03 8.00 6.55
C TYR A 429 21.09 9.06 6.87
N LYS A 430 20.85 9.76 7.96
CA LYS A 430 21.84 10.63 8.61
C LYS A 430 21.98 10.26 10.07
N GLU A 431 23.18 10.47 10.61
CA GLU A 431 23.46 10.21 12.02
C GLU A 431 23.93 11.48 12.74
N VAL A 432 23.67 11.52 14.05
CA VAL A 432 24.15 12.59 14.93
C VAL A 432 24.50 12.02 16.31
N ASN A 433 25.64 12.43 16.86
CA ASN A 433 26.03 12.11 18.23
C ASN A 433 25.45 13.13 19.20
N PHE A 434 25.05 12.68 20.39
CA PHE A 434 24.52 13.53 21.45
C PHE A 434 24.73 12.88 22.82
N PHE A 435 24.51 13.63 23.88
CA PHE A 435 24.67 13.16 25.26
C PHE A 435 23.33 13.11 25.96
N ILE A 436 23.14 12.10 26.82
CA ILE A 436 21.98 12.03 27.72
C ILE A 436 22.45 12.24 29.16
N GLU A 437 21.77 13.13 29.87
CA GLU A 437 21.96 13.40 31.30
C GLU A 437 20.58 13.57 31.96
N ASN A 438 20.10 12.53 32.66
CA ASN A 438 18.78 12.49 33.29
C ASN A 438 18.80 12.83 34.78
#